data_AF-A0A894KLE4-F1
#
_entry.id   AF-A0A894KLE4-F1
#
_cell.length_a   1.000
_cell.length_b   1.000
_cell.length_c   1.000
_cell.angle_alpha   90.00
_cell.angle_beta   90.00
_cell.angle_gamma   90.00
#
_symmetry.space_group_name_H-M   'P 1'
#
loop_
_entity.id
_entity.type
_entity.pdbx_description
1 polymer ?
#
loop_
_entity_poly.entity_id
_entity_poly.type
_entity_poly.pdbx_seq_one_letter_code
_entity_poly.pdbx_strand_id
1 'polypeptide(L)'
;MSITIEQFLSFSESEQLQTVKELNDTGNVKTIIDVLTSVGIENLSIPLLGELGRAYNNNGNEKEAIKVLESIDEEYRDAVWYYRCAYAYGAIALDNNESYTSDTMKQMLRLVDQGVRLAQEKNLDDIKSYCFEVIDMCYMQMDFEQCEAEYPELCKAYSNYVAEKKKNREGVPRHRTITIEAIQSTDDMWTINEPMYWTINIYGSYDDYLESGKPFTLEQRYLNAICWYFAEVNNGGHHQFLYNSTGIVWEDALAGLRLFKMDELADNLQSVIDYFGGSVPFDRAERWTILQDWENEEELFDFLDKKDDVVYEYDGIYEDTFVHEHPELFVFDGTYTIPE
;
A
#
# COMPACT_ATOMS: atom_id res chain seq x y z
N MET A 1 2.65 -18.15 26.76
CA MET A 1 3.23 -18.57 28.06
C MET A 1 3.50 -17.31 28.86
N SER A 2 3.13 -17.23 30.14
CA SER A 2 3.50 -16.10 31.00
C SER A 2 4.83 -16.41 31.70
N ILE A 3 5.93 -15.85 31.21
CA ILE A 3 7.21 -15.89 31.93
C ILE A 3 7.15 -14.89 33.09
N THR A 4 7.63 -15.29 34.27
CA THR A 4 7.77 -14.37 35.41
C THR A 4 9.07 -13.57 35.31
N ILE A 5 9.11 -12.38 35.90
CA ILE A 5 10.33 -11.55 35.93
C ILE A 5 11.49 -12.29 36.61
N GLU A 6 11.21 -13.01 37.71
CA GLU A 6 12.22 -13.82 38.41
C GLU A 6 12.82 -14.91 37.52
N GLN A 7 11.99 -15.57 36.71
CA GLN A 7 12.46 -16.55 35.73
C GLN A 7 13.30 -15.87 34.65
N PHE A 8 12.84 -14.75 34.09
CA PHE A 8 13.57 -14.01 33.05
C PHE A 8 14.95 -13.53 33.55
N LEU A 9 15.02 -13.02 34.78
CA LEU A 9 16.28 -12.58 35.39
C LEU A 9 17.22 -13.74 35.76
N SER A 10 16.71 -14.97 35.88
CA SER A 10 17.54 -16.15 36.14
C SER A 10 18.26 -16.68 34.89
N PHE A 11 17.87 -16.21 33.71
CA PHE A 11 18.41 -16.63 32.42
C PHE A 11 19.71 -15.89 32.09
N SER A 12 20.57 -16.56 31.31
CA SER A 12 21.66 -15.89 30.60
C SER A 12 21.12 -14.90 29.56
N GLU A 13 21.93 -13.92 29.15
CA GLU A 13 21.52 -12.95 28.11
C GLU A 13 21.05 -13.62 26.81
N SER A 14 21.72 -14.71 26.39
CA SER A 14 21.30 -15.47 25.21
C SER A 14 19.93 -16.12 25.38
N GLU A 15 19.61 -16.62 26.59
CA GLU A 15 18.31 -17.21 26.90
C GLU A 15 17.22 -16.13 27.03
N GLN A 16 17.56 -14.95 27.55
CA GLN A 16 16.68 -13.79 27.56
C GLN A 16 16.32 -13.35 26.14
N LEU A 17 17.31 -13.18 25.26
CA LEU A 17 17.08 -12.81 23.86
C LEU A 17 16.26 -13.87 23.11
N GLN A 18 16.55 -15.15 23.33
CA GLN A 18 15.79 -16.25 22.74
C GLN A 18 14.33 -16.24 23.24
N THR A 19 14.10 -15.98 24.53
CA THR A 19 12.75 -15.86 25.10
C THR A 19 11.98 -14.69 24.48
N VAL A 20 12.62 -13.52 24.33
CA VAL A 20 12.01 -12.35 23.70
C VAL A 20 11.64 -12.65 22.25
N LYS A 21 12.51 -13.36 21.52
CA LYS A 21 12.23 -13.82 20.15
C LYS A 21 11.01 -14.74 20.10
N GLU A 22 10.93 -15.75 20.95
CA GLU A 22 9.79 -16.69 21.01
C GLU A 22 8.47 -15.98 21.35
N LEU A 23 8.51 -15.00 22.26
CA LEU A 23 7.34 -14.18 22.57
C LEU A 23 6.92 -13.33 21.36
N ASN A 24 7.87 -12.78 20.62
CA ASN A 24 7.59 -11.99 19.43
C ASN A 24 6.97 -12.86 18.33
N ASP A 25 7.54 -14.03 18.07
CA ASP A 25 7.07 -14.98 17.05
C ASP A 25 5.66 -15.52 17.36
N THR A 26 5.23 -15.44 18.63
CA THR A 26 3.88 -15.81 19.08
C THR A 26 2.95 -14.61 19.30
N GLY A 27 3.34 -13.41 18.87
CA GLY A 27 2.54 -12.19 18.97
C GLY A 27 2.37 -11.64 20.40
N ASN A 28 3.14 -12.12 21.38
CA ASN A 28 3.05 -11.72 22.78
C ASN A 28 3.84 -10.44 23.07
N VAL A 29 3.67 -9.41 22.24
CA VAL A 29 4.44 -8.15 22.28
C VAL A 29 4.30 -7.43 23.62
N LYS A 30 3.08 -7.36 24.17
CA LYS A 30 2.83 -6.74 25.48
C LYS A 30 3.60 -7.40 26.62
N THR A 31 3.73 -8.73 26.59
CA THR A 31 4.52 -9.47 27.60
C THR A 31 6.00 -9.10 27.51
N ILE A 32 6.54 -8.87 26.31
CA ILE A 32 7.93 -8.42 26.13
C ILE A 32 8.11 -7.05 26.79
N ILE A 33 7.21 -6.11 26.50
CA ILE A 33 7.25 -4.76 27.08
C ILE A 33 7.18 -4.84 28.61
N ASP A 34 6.22 -5.56 29.16
CA ASP A 34 6.03 -5.68 30.62
C ASP A 34 7.26 -6.28 31.32
N VAL A 35 7.85 -7.32 30.75
CA VAL A 35 9.05 -7.97 31.31
C VAL A 35 10.25 -7.05 31.25
N LEU A 36 10.58 -6.50 30.07
CA LEU A 36 11.79 -5.70 29.88
C LEU A 36 11.72 -4.36 30.63
N THR A 37 10.55 -3.71 30.69
CA THR A 37 10.38 -2.49 31.47
C THR A 37 10.48 -2.73 32.98
N SER A 38 10.04 -3.90 33.46
CA SER A 38 10.17 -4.28 34.88
C SER A 38 11.62 -4.52 35.31
N VAL A 39 12.52 -4.86 34.39
CA VAL A 39 13.96 -4.94 34.65
C VAL A 39 14.58 -3.54 34.86
N GLY A 40 13.96 -2.51 34.29
CA GLY A 40 14.48 -1.14 34.26
C GLY A 40 15.41 -0.95 33.06
N ILE A 41 15.16 0.09 32.26
CA ILE A 41 15.87 0.40 31.01
C ILE A 41 17.38 0.52 31.27
N GLU A 42 17.77 1.11 32.40
CA GLU A 42 19.16 1.29 32.83
C GLU A 42 19.88 -0.02 33.15
N ASN A 43 19.16 -1.13 33.34
CA ASN A 43 19.70 -2.45 33.65
C ASN A 43 19.64 -3.40 32.44
N LEU A 44 19.03 -2.98 31.33
CA LEU A 44 18.99 -3.78 30.11
C LEU A 44 20.32 -3.68 29.36
N SER A 45 20.76 -4.80 28.78
CA SER A 45 21.87 -4.77 27.83
C SER A 45 21.45 -4.14 26.50
N ILE A 46 22.42 -3.70 25.70
CA ILE A 46 22.17 -3.06 24.40
C ILE A 46 21.28 -3.92 23.48
N PRO A 47 21.51 -5.24 23.33
CA PRO A 47 20.61 -6.08 22.55
C PRO A 47 19.17 -6.05 23.08
N LEU A 48 18.99 -6.12 24.41
CA LEU A 48 17.66 -6.09 25.04
C LEU A 48 16.99 -4.71 24.92
N LEU A 49 17.75 -3.62 24.96
CA LEU A 49 17.24 -2.27 24.64
C LEU A 49 16.73 -2.21 23.19
N GLY A 50 17.49 -2.76 22.25
CA GLY A 50 17.07 -2.88 20.86
C GLY A 50 15.76 -3.66 20.73
N GLU A 51 15.63 -4.78 21.47
CA GLU A 51 14.42 -5.60 21.48
C GLU A 51 13.21 -4.92 22.13
N LEU A 52 13.42 -4.14 23.20
CA LEU A 52 12.37 -3.31 23.79
C LEU A 52 11.89 -2.23 22.82
N GLY A 53 12.81 -1.57 22.11
CA GLY A 53 12.46 -0.62 21.04
C GLY A 53 11.63 -1.27 19.93
N ARG A 54 11.99 -2.48 19.50
CA ARG A 54 11.20 -3.26 18.54
C ARG A 54 9.81 -3.58 19.08
N ALA A 55 9.71 -4.03 20.33
CA ALA A 55 8.43 -4.37 20.94
C ALA A 55 7.51 -3.15 21.03
N TYR A 56 8.05 -1.96 21.33
CA TYR A 56 7.26 -0.72 21.32
C TYR A 56 6.74 -0.37 19.91
N ASN A 57 7.59 -0.45 18.88
CA ASN A 57 7.13 -0.26 17.49
C ASN A 57 6.00 -1.24 17.13
N ASN A 58 6.16 -2.52 17.46
CA ASN A 58 5.15 -3.55 17.18
C ASN A 58 3.84 -3.38 17.98
N ASN A 59 3.79 -2.46 18.95
CA ASN A 59 2.63 -2.19 19.78
C ASN A 59 2.02 -0.80 19.53
N GLY A 60 2.48 -0.05 18.52
CA GLY A 60 1.97 1.31 18.26
C GLY A 60 2.47 2.36 19.26
N ASN A 61 3.66 2.14 19.85
CA ASN A 61 4.24 3.00 20.89
C ASN A 61 5.55 3.66 20.40
N GLU A 62 5.53 4.26 19.22
CA GLU A 62 6.71 4.78 18.50
C GLU A 62 7.52 5.77 19.34
N LYS A 63 6.83 6.64 20.10
CA LYS A 63 7.49 7.63 20.97
C LYS A 63 8.32 6.98 22.08
N GLU A 64 7.86 5.85 22.62
CA GLU A 64 8.62 5.10 23.62
C GLU A 64 9.72 4.27 22.96
N ALA A 65 9.49 3.76 21.74
CA ALA A 65 10.52 3.12 20.95
C ALA A 65 11.71 4.06 20.68
N ILE A 66 11.43 5.30 20.24
CA ILE A 66 12.48 6.31 20.00
C ILE A 66 13.26 6.59 21.29
N LYS A 67 12.58 6.83 22.42
CA LYS A 67 13.26 7.08 23.71
C LYS A 67 14.20 5.94 24.11
N VAL A 68 13.76 4.70 23.97
CA VAL A 68 14.58 3.53 24.31
C VAL A 68 15.74 3.37 23.33
N LEU A 69 15.48 3.47 22.02
CA LEU A 69 16.52 3.32 21.01
C LEU A 69 17.58 4.42 21.11
N GLU A 70 17.18 5.67 21.33
CA GLU A 70 18.11 6.80 21.49
C GLU A 70 18.93 6.73 22.78
N SER A 71 18.54 5.91 23.77
CA SER A 71 19.34 5.64 24.97
C SER A 71 20.59 4.78 24.69
N ILE A 72 20.65 4.11 23.54
CA ILE A 72 21.82 3.34 23.11
C ILE A 72 22.86 4.32 22.56
N ASP A 73 24.08 4.27 23.09
CA ASP A 73 25.19 5.11 22.63
C ASP A 73 25.52 4.88 21.15
N GLU A 74 25.93 5.94 20.46
CA GLU A 74 26.16 5.95 19.02
C GLU A 74 27.14 4.87 18.54
N GLU A 75 28.16 4.54 19.36
CA GLU A 75 29.16 3.51 19.03
C GLU A 75 28.59 2.09 18.91
N TYR A 76 27.40 1.84 19.45
CA TYR A 76 26.73 0.53 19.39
C TYR A 76 25.56 0.47 18.39
N ARG A 77 25.29 1.56 17.67
CA ARG A 77 24.17 1.63 16.71
C ARG A 77 24.55 0.95 15.40
N ASP A 78 23.91 -0.17 15.11
CA ASP A 78 24.08 -0.93 13.87
C ASP A 78 22.93 -0.69 12.88
N ALA A 79 22.98 -1.35 11.72
CA ALA A 79 21.95 -1.23 10.69
C ALA A 79 20.54 -1.57 11.22
N VAL A 80 20.42 -2.51 12.16
CA VAL A 80 19.14 -2.91 12.76
C VAL A 80 18.60 -1.79 13.64
N TRP A 81 19.46 -1.13 14.42
CA TRP A 81 19.09 0.06 15.19
C TRP A 81 18.56 1.17 14.27
N TYR A 82 19.27 1.48 13.19
CA TYR A 82 18.87 2.55 12.25
C TYR A 82 17.52 2.25 11.61
N TYR A 83 17.29 1.01 11.15
CA TYR A 83 16.00 0.57 10.65
C TYR A 83 14.88 0.71 11.69
N ARG A 84 15.07 0.21 12.92
CA ARG A 84 14.04 0.26 13.97
C ARG A 84 13.69 1.69 14.36
N CYS A 85 14.70 2.57 14.41
CA CYS A 85 14.49 3.98 14.70
C CYS A 85 13.79 4.69 13.53
N ALA A 86 14.21 4.42 12.28
CA ALA A 86 13.56 4.94 11.08
C ALA A 86 12.07 4.56 11.03
N TYR A 87 11.74 3.30 11.33
CA TYR A 87 10.36 2.82 11.40
C TYR A 87 9.53 3.67 12.36
N ALA A 88 10.04 3.95 13.56
CA ALA A 88 9.32 4.72 14.56
C ALA A 88 9.03 6.16 14.09
N TYR A 89 10.01 6.83 13.47
CA TYR A 89 9.80 8.15 12.88
C TYR A 89 8.86 8.10 11.66
N GLY A 90 8.95 7.06 10.82
CA GLY A 90 8.08 6.87 9.66
C GLY A 90 6.62 6.66 10.05
N ALA A 91 6.37 5.82 11.04
CA ALA A 91 5.02 5.59 11.57
C ALA A 91 4.41 6.88 12.14
N ILE A 92 5.18 7.67 12.91
CA ILE A 92 4.72 9.00 13.39
C ILE A 92 4.40 9.93 12.22
N ALA A 93 5.25 9.97 11.19
CA ALA A 93 5.04 10.82 10.02
C ALA A 93 3.78 10.41 9.25
N LEU A 94 3.57 9.10 9.06
CA LEU A 94 2.38 8.56 8.41
C LEU A 94 1.09 8.91 9.18
N ASP A 95 1.05 8.62 10.49
CA ASP A 95 -0.12 8.86 11.33
C ASP A 95 -0.53 10.33 11.39
N ASN A 96 0.44 11.23 11.32
CA ASN A 96 0.23 12.67 11.32
C ASN A 96 0.05 13.26 9.90
N ASN A 97 0.14 12.43 8.86
CA ASN A 97 0.17 12.84 7.45
C ASN A 97 1.20 13.95 7.16
N GLU A 98 2.40 13.80 7.71
CA GLU A 98 3.48 14.79 7.60
C GLU A 98 4.10 14.79 6.20
N SER A 99 4.29 15.98 5.62
CA SER A 99 4.93 16.11 4.30
C SER A 99 6.43 15.81 4.36
N TYR A 100 7.03 15.55 3.19
CA TYR A 100 8.48 15.37 2.99
C TYR A 100 9.35 16.41 3.73
N THR A 101 8.89 17.66 3.81
CA THR A 101 9.67 18.76 4.36
C THR A 101 9.68 18.83 5.90
N SER A 102 8.85 18.02 6.57
CA SER A 102 8.77 17.94 8.03
C SER A 102 10.08 17.43 8.66
N ASP A 103 10.30 17.80 9.93
CA ASP A 103 11.49 17.36 10.66
C ASP A 103 11.47 15.84 10.90
N THR A 104 10.29 15.26 11.15
CA THR A 104 10.08 13.82 11.34
C THR A 104 10.42 13.04 10.07
N MET A 105 9.90 13.44 8.90
CA MET A 105 10.24 12.79 7.63
C MET A 105 11.73 12.89 7.30
N LYS A 106 12.31 14.08 7.47
CA LYS A 106 13.75 14.27 7.24
C LYS A 106 14.59 13.42 8.19
N GLN A 107 14.15 13.22 9.43
CA GLN A 107 14.85 12.34 10.37
C GLN A 107 14.70 10.87 9.97
N MET A 108 13.50 10.43 9.58
CA MET A 108 13.28 9.08 9.05
C MET A 108 14.21 8.81 7.86
N LEU A 109 14.27 9.69 6.87
CA LEU A 109 15.09 9.51 5.66
C LEU A 109 16.59 9.47 5.97
N ARG A 110 17.08 10.31 6.90
CA ARG A 110 18.47 10.24 7.37
C ARG A 110 18.79 8.87 8.00
N LEU A 111 17.87 8.34 8.80
CA LEU A 111 18.04 7.03 9.45
C LEU A 111 17.99 5.89 8.42
N VAL A 112 17.08 5.96 7.44
CA VAL A 112 17.01 5.00 6.33
C VAL A 112 18.30 5.02 5.49
N ASP A 113 18.80 6.20 5.10
CA ASP A 113 20.05 6.32 4.34
C ASP A 113 21.23 5.66 5.07
N GLN A 114 21.40 5.94 6.37
CA GLN A 114 22.46 5.31 7.17
C GLN A 114 22.23 3.80 7.36
N GLY A 115 21.00 3.38 7.59
CA GLY A 115 20.62 1.97 7.71
C GLY A 115 20.96 1.18 6.44
N VAL A 116 20.61 1.71 5.27
CA VAL A 116 20.93 1.10 3.96
C VAL A 116 22.43 1.01 3.73
N ARG A 117 23.19 2.08 4.03
CA ARG A 117 24.67 2.06 3.89
C ARG A 117 25.30 0.97 4.75
N LEU A 118 24.96 0.92 6.05
CA LEU A 118 25.51 -0.07 6.98
C LEU A 118 25.08 -1.49 6.63
N ALA A 119 23.83 -1.68 6.20
CA ALA A 119 23.33 -2.98 5.75
C ALA A 119 24.09 -3.46 4.51
N GLN A 120 24.35 -2.57 3.55
CA GLN A 120 25.13 -2.86 2.35
C GLN A 120 26.58 -3.25 2.69
N GLU A 121 27.25 -2.53 3.60
CA GLU A 121 28.62 -2.83 4.03
C GLU A 121 28.75 -4.21 4.69
N LYS A 122 27.70 -4.63 5.42
CA LYS A 122 27.66 -5.91 6.14
C LYS A 122 26.97 -7.05 5.39
N ASN A 123 26.52 -6.81 4.14
CA ASN A 123 25.73 -7.76 3.34
C ASN A 123 24.47 -8.27 4.07
N LEU A 124 23.71 -7.36 4.69
CA LEU A 124 22.46 -7.64 5.40
C LEU A 124 21.26 -7.30 4.50
N ASP A 125 21.02 -8.10 3.47
CA ASP A 125 19.99 -7.83 2.45
C ASP A 125 18.57 -7.71 3.03
N ASP A 126 18.24 -8.49 4.07
CA ASP A 126 16.96 -8.41 4.77
C ASP A 126 16.78 -7.04 5.44
N ILE A 127 17.81 -6.55 6.16
CA ILE A 127 17.77 -5.26 6.86
C ILE A 127 17.71 -4.11 5.85
N LYS A 128 18.42 -4.23 4.73
CA LYS A 128 18.35 -3.28 3.63
C LYS A 128 16.93 -3.21 3.06
N SER A 129 16.29 -4.36 2.85
CA SER A 129 14.89 -4.43 2.39
C SER A 129 13.93 -3.79 3.40
N TYR A 130 14.11 -4.03 4.70
CA TYR A 130 13.30 -3.41 5.73
C TYR A 130 13.46 -1.88 5.79
N CYS A 131 14.66 -1.35 5.50
CA CYS A 131 14.84 0.10 5.36
C CYS A 131 14.02 0.67 4.20
N PHE A 132 13.94 -0.05 3.07
CA PHE A 132 13.11 0.37 1.93
C PHE A 132 11.61 0.25 2.20
N GLU A 133 11.18 -0.73 3.00
CA GLU A 133 9.79 -0.84 3.43
C GLU A 133 9.35 0.36 4.29
N VAL A 134 10.27 1.04 4.99
CA VAL A 134 9.97 2.31 5.66
C VAL A 134 9.73 3.45 4.65
N ILE A 135 10.39 3.43 3.49
CA ILE A 135 10.07 4.36 2.39
C ILE A 135 8.71 4.02 1.79
N ASP A 136 8.41 2.73 1.55
CA ASP A 136 7.10 2.27 1.06
C ASP A 136 5.97 2.73 2.00
N MET A 137 6.20 2.68 3.32
CA MET A 137 5.23 3.13 4.34
C MET A 137 4.84 4.60 4.18
N CYS A 138 5.80 5.48 3.86
CA CYS A 138 5.58 6.92 3.72
C CYS A 138 5.48 7.36 2.25
N TYR A 139 5.24 6.42 1.32
CA TYR A 139 5.37 6.65 -0.12
C TYR A 139 4.54 7.84 -0.61
N MET A 140 3.31 7.99 -0.12
CA MET A 140 2.40 9.07 -0.53
C MET A 140 2.86 10.45 -0.04
N GLN A 141 3.68 10.51 1.00
CA GLN A 141 4.22 11.76 1.57
C GLN A 141 5.59 12.14 0.98
N MET A 142 6.18 11.28 0.14
CA MET A 142 7.49 11.47 -0.45
C MET A 142 7.46 12.48 -1.59
N ASP A 143 8.44 13.39 -1.60
CA ASP A 143 8.83 14.14 -2.79
C ASP A 143 10.05 13.43 -3.40
N PHE A 144 9.81 12.55 -4.37
CA PHE A 144 10.88 11.74 -4.95
C PHE A 144 11.88 12.56 -5.78
N GLU A 145 11.48 13.68 -6.36
CA GLU A 145 12.38 14.58 -7.09
C GLU A 145 13.35 15.25 -6.11
N GLN A 146 12.82 15.81 -5.01
CA GLN A 146 13.65 16.39 -3.97
C GLN A 146 14.51 15.33 -3.26
N CYS A 147 13.95 14.14 -3.02
CA CYS A 147 14.69 13.03 -2.41
C CYS A 147 15.85 12.56 -3.29
N GLU A 148 15.69 12.50 -4.62
CA GLU A 148 16.78 12.14 -5.53
C GLU A 148 17.91 13.18 -5.53
N ALA A 149 17.57 14.46 -5.37
CA ALA A 149 18.56 15.53 -5.23
C ALA A 149 19.33 15.46 -3.89
N GLU A 150 18.66 15.09 -2.80
CA GLU A 150 19.24 15.03 -1.45
C GLU A 150 19.97 13.70 -1.15
N TYR A 151 19.43 12.58 -1.64
CA TYR A 151 19.89 11.21 -1.39
C TYR A 151 20.01 10.37 -2.69
N PRO A 152 20.83 10.77 -3.67
CA PRO A 152 20.86 10.13 -4.98
C PRO A 152 21.19 8.63 -4.93
N GLU A 153 22.09 8.21 -4.04
CA GLU A 153 22.45 6.79 -3.89
C GLU A 153 21.33 5.97 -3.22
N LEU A 154 20.59 6.55 -2.27
CA LEU A 154 19.44 5.91 -1.64
C LEU A 154 18.32 5.71 -2.67
N CYS A 155 17.96 6.76 -3.42
CA CYS A 155 16.91 6.70 -4.44
C CYS A 155 17.24 5.70 -5.56
N LYS A 156 18.51 5.62 -5.96
CA LYS A 156 18.98 4.60 -6.90
C LYS A 156 18.86 3.19 -6.33
N ALA A 157 19.27 2.97 -5.09
CA ALA A 157 19.17 1.66 -4.44
C ALA A 157 17.70 1.24 -4.23
N TYR A 158 16.84 2.18 -3.85
CA TYR A 158 15.40 1.99 -3.71
C TYR A 158 14.72 1.67 -5.05
N SER A 159 15.05 2.40 -6.11
CA SER A 159 14.54 2.12 -7.47
C SER A 159 14.89 0.69 -7.93
N ASN A 160 16.10 0.23 -7.65
CA ASN A 160 16.49 -1.16 -7.94
C ASN A 160 15.70 -2.17 -7.10
N TYR A 161 15.50 -1.90 -5.81
CA TYR A 161 14.65 -2.73 -4.94
C TYR A 161 13.22 -2.82 -5.47
N VAL A 162 12.61 -1.71 -5.90
CA VAL A 162 11.27 -1.70 -6.48
C VAL A 162 11.22 -2.52 -7.77
N ALA A 163 12.24 -2.41 -8.64
CA ALA A 163 12.32 -3.19 -9.87
C ALA A 163 12.48 -4.70 -9.61
N GLU A 164 13.33 -5.09 -8.66
CA GLU A 164 13.51 -6.49 -8.25
C GLU A 164 12.25 -7.04 -7.58
N LYS A 165 11.61 -6.24 -6.71
CA LYS A 165 10.33 -6.57 -6.08
C LYS A 165 9.31 -6.86 -7.16
N LYS A 166 9.11 -5.98 -8.16
CA LYS A 166 8.19 -6.21 -9.29
C LYS A 166 8.49 -7.52 -10.04
N LYS A 167 9.74 -7.72 -10.47
CA LYS A 167 10.17 -8.93 -11.18
C LYS A 167 9.92 -10.23 -10.41
N ASN A 168 10.07 -10.21 -9.09
CA ASN A 168 9.83 -11.38 -8.24
C ASN A 168 8.33 -11.68 -8.03
N ARG A 169 7.42 -10.80 -8.45
CA ARG A 169 5.97 -11.01 -8.35
C ARG A 169 5.35 -11.51 -9.65
N GLU A 170 5.94 -11.16 -10.78
CA GLU A 170 5.51 -11.53 -12.13
C GLU A 170 5.65 -13.05 -12.38
N GLY A 171 4.64 -13.66 -13.02
CA GLY A 171 4.62 -15.08 -13.38
C GLY A 171 4.49 -16.08 -12.22
N VAL A 172 4.50 -15.63 -10.96
CA VAL A 172 4.38 -16.50 -9.78
C VAL A 172 2.92 -16.58 -9.30
N PRO A 173 2.29 -17.79 -9.31
CA PRO A 173 0.94 -17.95 -8.78
C PRO A 173 0.86 -17.66 -7.28
N ARG A 174 -0.12 -16.84 -6.88
CA ARG A 174 -0.39 -16.42 -5.51
C ARG A 174 -1.75 -16.90 -5.06
N HIS A 175 -1.76 -17.73 -4.03
CA HIS A 175 -3.00 -18.10 -3.36
C HIS A 175 -3.36 -17.01 -2.34
N ARG A 176 -4.60 -16.55 -2.35
CA ARG A 176 -5.13 -15.55 -1.42
C ARG A 176 -6.50 -15.97 -0.93
N THR A 177 -6.69 -15.81 0.37
CA THR A 177 -7.98 -15.95 1.04
C THR A 177 -8.34 -14.59 1.66
N ILE A 178 -9.45 -14.02 1.22
CA ILE A 178 -10.05 -12.79 1.72
C ILE A 178 -11.31 -13.20 2.48
N THR A 179 -11.28 -13.06 3.81
CA THR A 179 -12.42 -13.38 4.69
C THR A 179 -13.19 -12.13 5.06
N ILE A 180 -14.38 -12.31 5.62
CA ILE A 180 -15.20 -11.20 6.16
C ILE A 180 -14.42 -10.43 7.23
N GLU A 181 -13.74 -11.14 8.15
CA GLU A 181 -12.95 -10.51 9.21
C GLU A 181 -11.79 -9.70 8.64
N ALA A 182 -11.14 -10.20 7.58
CA ALA A 182 -10.07 -9.47 6.91
C ALA A 182 -10.60 -8.17 6.31
N ILE A 183 -11.71 -8.22 5.55
CA ILE A 183 -12.36 -7.06 4.94
C ILE A 183 -12.74 -6.02 6.00
N GLN A 184 -13.37 -6.45 7.10
CA GLN A 184 -13.80 -5.55 8.19
C GLN A 184 -12.65 -4.90 8.98
N SER A 185 -11.42 -5.38 8.79
CA SER A 185 -10.25 -4.93 9.54
C SER A 185 -9.25 -4.13 8.70
N THR A 186 -9.53 -3.92 7.41
CA THR A 186 -8.60 -3.30 6.47
C THR A 186 -9.25 -2.15 5.73
N ASP A 187 -8.61 -0.98 5.76
CA ASP A 187 -8.99 0.16 4.92
C ASP A 187 -8.29 0.09 3.54
N ASP A 188 -7.44 -0.92 3.32
CA ASP A 188 -6.72 -1.14 2.05
C ASP A 188 -7.60 -1.85 1.01
N MET A 189 -8.31 -1.08 0.19
CA MET A 189 -9.11 -1.59 -0.94
C MET A 189 -8.27 -2.31 -2.00
N TRP A 190 -6.98 -1.97 -2.13
CA TRP A 190 -6.10 -2.68 -3.06
C TRP A 190 -5.97 -4.14 -2.67
N THR A 191 -5.83 -4.45 -1.38
CA THR A 191 -5.79 -5.83 -0.88
C THR A 191 -7.01 -6.65 -1.28
N ILE A 192 -8.18 -6.01 -1.34
CA ILE A 192 -9.43 -6.66 -1.77
C ILE A 192 -9.46 -6.81 -3.29
N ASN A 193 -9.08 -5.76 -4.03
CA ASN A 193 -9.17 -5.71 -5.48
C ASN A 193 -8.06 -6.45 -6.24
N GLU A 194 -6.90 -6.66 -5.61
CA GLU A 194 -5.69 -7.18 -6.26
C GLU A 194 -5.93 -8.47 -7.08
N PRO A 195 -6.66 -9.49 -6.59
CA PRO A 195 -6.93 -10.70 -7.37
C PRO A 195 -7.68 -10.42 -8.67
N MET A 196 -8.67 -9.51 -8.66
CA MET A 196 -9.43 -9.12 -9.83
C MET A 196 -8.58 -8.30 -10.79
N TYR A 197 -7.82 -7.34 -10.26
CA TYR A 197 -6.97 -6.44 -11.04
C TYR A 197 -5.99 -7.19 -11.94
N TRP A 198 -5.40 -8.27 -11.44
CA TRP A 198 -4.44 -9.07 -12.19
C TRP A 198 -5.05 -10.22 -13.01
N THR A 199 -6.30 -10.61 -12.74
CA THR A 199 -6.94 -11.74 -13.44
C THR A 199 -7.84 -11.30 -14.59
N ILE A 200 -8.57 -10.19 -14.43
CA ILE A 200 -9.56 -9.74 -15.40
C ILE A 200 -8.87 -9.09 -16.61
N ASN A 201 -9.12 -9.66 -17.79
CA ASN A 201 -8.47 -9.27 -19.03
C ASN A 201 -9.17 -8.07 -19.68
N ILE A 202 -8.55 -6.90 -19.60
CA ILE A 202 -9.00 -5.68 -20.29
C ILE A 202 -8.34 -5.46 -21.66
N TYR A 203 -7.36 -6.28 -22.03
CA TYR A 203 -6.57 -6.13 -23.25
C TYR A 203 -7.09 -6.97 -24.43
N GLY A 204 -7.92 -7.98 -24.14
CA GLY A 204 -8.57 -8.83 -25.12
C GLY A 204 -9.89 -8.27 -25.66
N SER A 205 -10.71 -9.17 -26.21
CA SER A 205 -12.08 -8.88 -26.60
C SER A 205 -13.01 -8.73 -25.39
N TYR A 206 -14.23 -8.23 -25.60
CA TYR A 206 -15.24 -8.19 -24.55
C TYR A 206 -15.62 -9.59 -24.04
N ASP A 207 -15.58 -10.61 -24.91
CA ASP A 207 -15.78 -11.98 -24.48
C ASP A 207 -14.63 -12.46 -23.56
N ASP A 208 -13.38 -12.05 -23.82
CA ASP A 208 -12.25 -12.36 -22.94
C ASP A 208 -12.38 -11.66 -21.57
N TYR A 209 -12.85 -10.41 -21.57
CA TYR A 209 -13.16 -9.67 -20.34
C TYR A 209 -14.22 -10.39 -19.50
N LEU A 210 -15.34 -10.80 -20.13
CA LEU A 210 -16.40 -11.53 -19.44
C LEU A 210 -15.94 -12.92 -18.97
N GLU A 211 -15.18 -13.64 -19.79
CA GLU A 211 -14.68 -14.98 -19.48
C GLU A 211 -13.71 -14.94 -18.28
N SER A 212 -12.76 -14.02 -18.31
CA SER A 212 -11.78 -13.84 -17.23
C SER A 212 -12.40 -13.33 -15.93
N GLY A 213 -13.55 -12.65 -16.00
CA GLY A 213 -14.32 -12.21 -14.83
C GLY A 213 -15.18 -13.30 -14.16
N LYS A 214 -15.46 -14.43 -14.83
CA LYS A 214 -16.35 -15.50 -14.30
C LYS A 214 -16.00 -16.06 -12.92
N PRO A 215 -14.72 -16.16 -12.51
CA PRO A 215 -14.39 -16.66 -11.17
C PRO A 215 -14.82 -15.73 -10.03
N PHE A 216 -15.17 -14.47 -10.32
CA PHE A 216 -15.48 -13.45 -9.33
C PHE A 216 -16.99 -13.18 -9.24
N THR A 217 -17.43 -12.63 -8.10
CA THR A 217 -18.78 -12.09 -7.97
C THR A 217 -18.97 -10.88 -8.88
N LEU A 218 -20.23 -10.52 -9.14
CA LEU A 218 -20.54 -9.35 -9.95
C LEU A 218 -20.03 -8.07 -9.25
N GLU A 219 -20.16 -8.02 -7.93
CA GLU A 219 -19.72 -6.92 -7.08
C GLU A 219 -18.20 -6.78 -7.03
N GLN A 220 -17.45 -7.90 -7.01
CA GLN A 220 -15.99 -7.88 -7.16
C GLN A 220 -15.57 -7.34 -8.54
N ARG A 221 -16.29 -7.72 -9.60
CA ARG A 221 -16.03 -7.21 -10.95
C ARG A 221 -16.33 -5.71 -11.05
N TYR A 222 -17.40 -5.25 -10.42
CA TYR A 222 -17.76 -3.83 -10.34
C TYR A 222 -16.73 -3.02 -9.55
N LEU A 223 -16.28 -3.50 -8.39
CA LEU A 223 -15.20 -2.87 -7.63
C LEU A 223 -13.95 -2.69 -8.51
N ASN A 224 -13.54 -3.73 -9.23
CA ASN A 224 -12.39 -3.65 -10.13
C ASN A 224 -12.61 -2.64 -11.28
N ALA A 225 -13.80 -2.61 -11.88
CA ALA A 225 -14.13 -1.67 -12.93
C ALA A 225 -14.10 -0.20 -12.44
N ILE A 226 -14.60 0.05 -11.22
CA ILE A 226 -14.53 1.35 -10.55
C ILE A 226 -13.07 1.74 -10.29
N CYS A 227 -12.24 0.84 -9.75
CA CYS A 227 -10.82 1.09 -9.53
C CYS A 227 -10.08 1.46 -10.83
N TRP A 228 -10.35 0.75 -11.93
CA TRP A 228 -9.78 1.08 -13.25
C TRP A 228 -10.27 2.43 -13.79
N TYR A 229 -11.56 2.74 -13.62
CA TYR A 229 -12.12 4.03 -13.99
C TYR A 229 -11.41 5.17 -13.26
N PHE A 230 -11.30 5.10 -11.93
CA PHE A 230 -10.62 6.13 -11.15
C PHE A 230 -9.13 6.21 -11.44
N ALA A 231 -8.43 5.08 -11.62
CA ALA A 231 -7.01 5.08 -11.95
C ALA A 231 -6.71 5.82 -13.27
N GLU A 232 -7.53 5.60 -14.30
CA GLU A 232 -7.32 6.20 -15.61
C GLU A 232 -7.73 7.67 -15.65
N VAL A 233 -8.86 8.01 -15.04
CA VAL A 233 -9.33 9.40 -15.00
C VAL A 233 -8.37 10.25 -14.17
N ASN A 234 -7.97 9.82 -12.97
CA ASN A 234 -6.98 10.57 -12.16
C ASN A 234 -5.61 10.73 -12.83
N ASN A 235 -5.27 9.87 -13.79
CA ASN A 235 -4.00 9.94 -14.50
C ASN A 235 -4.06 10.77 -15.81
N GLY A 236 -5.22 10.88 -16.47
CA GLY A 236 -5.30 11.53 -17.78
C GLY A 236 -6.72 11.85 -18.25
N GLY A 237 -7.66 11.94 -17.34
CA GLY A 237 -9.05 12.30 -17.60
C GLY A 237 -9.89 11.19 -18.23
N HIS A 238 -11.17 11.50 -18.46
CA HIS A 238 -12.11 10.64 -19.17
C HIS A 238 -11.66 10.36 -20.60
N HIS A 239 -10.89 11.26 -21.23
CA HIS A 239 -10.27 11.00 -22.53
C HIS A 239 -9.37 9.77 -22.46
N GLN A 240 -8.43 9.74 -21.51
CA GLN A 240 -7.52 8.60 -21.35
C GLN A 240 -8.28 7.31 -21.03
N PHE A 241 -9.27 7.36 -20.13
CA PHE A 241 -10.11 6.21 -19.80
C PHE A 241 -10.78 5.59 -21.03
N LEU A 242 -11.41 6.41 -21.89
CA LEU A 242 -12.07 5.92 -23.10
C LEU A 242 -11.09 5.50 -24.20
N TYR A 243 -9.94 6.18 -24.29
CA TYR A 243 -8.90 5.94 -25.28
C TYR A 243 -8.13 4.64 -25.01
N ASN A 244 -7.92 4.29 -23.74
CA ASN A 244 -7.17 3.11 -23.36
C ASN A 244 -8.01 1.83 -23.41
N SER A 245 -7.34 0.69 -23.21
CA SER A 245 -7.99 -0.62 -23.12
C SER A 245 -9.00 -0.68 -21.96
N THR A 246 -8.74 0.08 -20.90
CA THR A 246 -9.59 0.25 -19.71
C THR A 246 -11.01 0.68 -20.03
N GLY A 247 -11.25 1.46 -21.10
CA GLY A 247 -12.60 1.83 -21.53
C GLY A 247 -13.53 0.65 -21.79
N ILE A 248 -13.02 -0.59 -21.91
CA ILE A 248 -13.84 -1.80 -21.99
C ILE A 248 -14.73 -2.03 -20.75
N VAL A 249 -14.36 -1.47 -19.59
CA VAL A 249 -15.07 -1.70 -18.31
C VAL A 249 -16.20 -0.70 -18.06
N TRP A 250 -16.47 0.23 -18.98
CA TRP A 250 -17.33 1.40 -18.72
C TRP A 250 -18.74 1.06 -18.23
N GLU A 251 -19.37 0.01 -18.76
CA GLU A 251 -20.71 -0.42 -18.31
C GLU A 251 -20.67 -0.96 -16.88
N ASP A 252 -19.66 -1.74 -16.54
CA ASP A 252 -19.49 -2.30 -15.20
C ASP A 252 -19.08 -1.24 -14.19
N ALA A 253 -18.26 -0.26 -14.59
CA ALA A 253 -17.94 0.90 -13.77
C ALA A 253 -19.22 1.70 -13.46
N LEU A 254 -20.01 2.03 -14.49
CA LEU A 254 -21.27 2.74 -14.33
C LEU A 254 -22.27 1.98 -13.46
N ALA A 255 -22.47 0.68 -13.70
CA ALA A 255 -23.35 -0.16 -12.90
C ALA A 255 -22.87 -0.29 -11.45
N GLY A 256 -21.56 -0.42 -11.25
CA GLY A 256 -20.91 -0.45 -9.96
C GLY A 256 -21.12 0.83 -9.16
N LEU A 257 -20.84 2.00 -9.75
CA LEU A 257 -21.04 3.30 -9.11
C LEU A 257 -22.50 3.46 -8.62
N ARG A 258 -23.49 3.01 -9.41
CA ARG A 258 -24.91 2.99 -8.99
C ARG A 258 -25.19 2.04 -7.84
N LEU A 259 -24.60 0.84 -7.89
CA LEU A 259 -24.77 -0.14 -6.83
C LEU A 259 -24.20 0.38 -5.51
N PHE A 260 -23.02 1.01 -5.57
CA PHE A 260 -22.23 1.51 -4.44
C PHE A 260 -22.72 2.88 -3.93
N LYS A 261 -23.86 3.37 -4.45
CA LYS A 261 -24.50 4.66 -4.05
C LYS A 261 -23.65 5.89 -4.36
N MET A 262 -22.81 5.80 -5.38
CA MET A 262 -21.99 6.89 -5.91
C MET A 262 -22.72 7.60 -7.04
N ASP A 263 -23.96 8.04 -6.76
CA ASP A 263 -24.88 8.50 -7.80
C ASP A 263 -24.36 9.71 -8.58
N GLU A 264 -23.64 10.63 -7.93
CA GLU A 264 -23.03 11.79 -8.58
C GLU A 264 -21.95 11.39 -9.60
N LEU A 265 -21.05 10.47 -9.22
CA LEU A 265 -20.01 9.95 -10.11
C LEU A 265 -20.61 9.13 -11.24
N ALA A 266 -21.66 8.36 -10.96
CA ALA A 266 -22.37 7.60 -11.97
C ALA A 266 -23.13 8.50 -12.95
N ASP A 267 -23.76 9.59 -12.48
CA ASP A 267 -24.38 10.62 -13.33
C ASP A 267 -23.33 11.32 -14.19
N ASN A 268 -22.15 11.58 -13.61
CA ASN A 268 -21.03 12.18 -14.30
C ASN A 268 -20.54 11.30 -15.45
N LEU A 269 -20.21 10.03 -15.17
CA LEU A 269 -19.79 9.07 -16.20
C LEU A 269 -20.89 8.84 -17.24
N GLN A 270 -22.15 8.69 -16.83
CA GLN A 270 -23.28 8.57 -17.77
C GLN A 270 -23.33 9.77 -18.72
N SER A 271 -23.14 10.99 -18.21
CA SER A 271 -23.16 12.19 -19.06
C SER A 271 -22.03 12.21 -20.09
N VAL A 272 -20.86 11.64 -19.76
CA VAL A 272 -19.76 11.46 -20.72
C VAL A 272 -20.15 10.45 -21.80
N ILE A 273 -20.74 9.31 -21.42
CA ILE A 273 -21.21 8.30 -22.38
C ILE A 273 -22.34 8.85 -23.28
N ASP A 274 -23.24 9.65 -22.72
CA ASP A 274 -24.34 10.30 -23.45
C ASP A 274 -23.82 11.31 -24.48
N TYR A 275 -22.70 11.99 -24.19
CA TYR A 275 -22.03 12.87 -25.14
C TYR A 275 -21.64 12.12 -26.42
N PHE A 276 -21.19 10.87 -26.29
CA PHE A 276 -20.85 9.99 -27.42
C PHE A 276 -22.05 9.21 -27.99
N GLY A 277 -23.28 9.63 -27.68
CA GLY A 277 -24.50 9.02 -28.23
C GLY A 277 -25.12 7.90 -27.37
N GLY A 278 -24.70 7.80 -26.10
CA GLY A 278 -25.31 6.90 -25.10
C GLY A 278 -24.72 5.49 -25.05
N SER A 279 -23.69 5.22 -25.87
CA SER A 279 -22.91 3.97 -25.82
C SER A 279 -21.56 4.19 -26.49
N VAL A 280 -20.52 3.57 -25.93
CA VAL A 280 -19.19 3.48 -26.56
C VAL A 280 -18.83 2.02 -26.85
N PRO A 281 -18.16 1.70 -27.97
CA PRO A 281 -17.75 0.34 -28.29
C PRO A 281 -16.85 -0.29 -27.22
N PHE A 282 -16.90 -1.62 -27.08
CA PHE A 282 -15.94 -2.36 -26.24
C PHE A 282 -14.61 -2.61 -26.94
N ASP A 283 -14.62 -2.70 -28.27
CA ASP A 283 -13.40 -2.76 -29.06
C ASP A 283 -12.69 -1.41 -29.06
N ARG A 284 -11.39 -1.42 -28.77
CA ARG A 284 -10.59 -0.20 -28.65
C ARG A 284 -10.42 0.53 -29.97
N ALA A 285 -10.22 -0.18 -31.08
CA ALA A 285 -10.05 0.45 -32.39
C ALA A 285 -11.35 1.11 -32.87
N GLU A 286 -12.49 0.51 -32.56
CA GLU A 286 -13.80 1.13 -32.78
C GLU A 286 -13.99 2.38 -31.91
N ARG A 287 -13.64 2.34 -30.61
CA ARG A 287 -13.65 3.54 -29.74
C ARG A 287 -12.76 4.66 -30.27
N TRP A 288 -11.55 4.34 -30.72
CA TRP A 288 -10.63 5.33 -31.28
C TRP A 288 -11.20 6.03 -32.51
N THR A 289 -11.88 5.30 -33.38
CA THR A 289 -12.51 5.88 -34.56
C THR A 289 -13.55 6.92 -34.14
N ILE A 290 -14.35 6.62 -33.11
CA ILE A 290 -15.30 7.58 -32.56
C ILE A 290 -14.54 8.77 -31.94
N LEU A 291 -13.58 8.55 -31.05
CA LEU A 291 -12.86 9.63 -30.37
C LEU A 291 -12.18 10.59 -31.37
N GLN A 292 -11.57 10.09 -32.44
CA GLN A 292 -10.93 10.90 -33.49
C GLN A 292 -11.90 11.87 -34.18
N ASP A 293 -13.17 11.49 -34.33
CA ASP A 293 -14.18 12.37 -34.92
C ASP A 293 -14.42 13.62 -34.06
N TRP A 294 -14.18 13.55 -32.74
CA TRP A 294 -14.43 14.63 -31.78
C TRP A 294 -13.14 15.30 -31.25
N GLU A 295 -11.97 14.67 -31.38
CA GLU A 295 -10.69 15.17 -30.84
C GLU A 295 -10.24 16.53 -31.40
N ASN A 296 -10.78 16.93 -32.56
CA ASN A 296 -10.49 18.25 -33.15
C ASN A 296 -11.47 19.35 -32.68
N GLU A 297 -12.44 19.01 -31.84
CA GLU A 297 -13.43 19.93 -31.30
C GLU A 297 -12.97 20.45 -29.93
N GLU A 298 -12.65 21.75 -29.84
CA GLU A 298 -12.28 22.41 -28.59
C GLU A 298 -13.37 22.23 -27.51
N GLU A 299 -14.64 22.14 -27.93
CA GLU A 299 -15.79 21.89 -27.06
C GLU A 299 -15.75 20.53 -26.35
N LEU A 300 -15.08 19.52 -26.93
CA LEU A 300 -14.93 18.19 -26.29
C LEU A 300 -14.07 18.29 -25.03
N PHE A 301 -12.88 18.88 -25.14
CA PHE A 301 -11.95 18.97 -24.01
C PHE A 301 -12.49 19.90 -22.93
N ASP A 302 -13.12 21.03 -23.31
CA ASP A 302 -13.85 21.90 -22.38
C ASP A 302 -15.00 21.19 -21.65
N PHE A 303 -15.60 20.16 -22.26
CA PHE A 303 -16.60 19.32 -21.64
C PHE A 303 -15.96 18.29 -20.71
N LEU A 304 -14.97 17.53 -21.20
CA LEU A 304 -14.30 16.48 -20.44
C LEU A 304 -13.56 17.02 -19.22
N ASP A 305 -12.86 18.15 -19.32
CA ASP A 305 -12.15 18.77 -18.19
C ASP A 305 -13.10 19.01 -17.00
N LYS A 306 -14.33 19.50 -17.26
CA LYS A 306 -15.33 19.70 -16.20
C LYS A 306 -15.84 18.40 -15.60
N LYS A 307 -15.78 17.29 -16.33
CA LYS A 307 -16.18 15.96 -15.87
C LYS A 307 -15.06 15.28 -15.12
N ASP A 308 -13.82 15.53 -15.52
CA ASP A 308 -12.62 15.11 -14.83
C ASP A 308 -12.55 15.74 -13.43
N ASP A 309 -12.83 17.04 -13.32
CA ASP A 309 -12.86 17.76 -12.04
C ASP A 309 -13.77 17.10 -11.00
N VAL A 310 -14.94 16.58 -11.40
CA VAL A 310 -15.86 15.86 -10.49
C VAL A 310 -15.23 14.60 -9.90
N VAL A 311 -14.37 13.92 -10.67
CA VAL A 311 -13.63 12.74 -10.19
C VAL A 311 -12.40 13.16 -9.38
N TYR A 312 -11.74 14.25 -9.73
CA TYR A 312 -10.58 14.78 -9.00
C TYR A 312 -10.94 15.31 -7.61
N GLU A 313 -12.15 15.87 -7.47
CA GLU A 313 -12.66 16.37 -6.18
C GLU A 313 -13.19 15.26 -5.27
N TYR A 314 -13.31 14.02 -5.78
CA TYR A 314 -13.77 12.88 -4.99
C TYR A 314 -12.71 12.41 -3.98
N ASP A 315 -13.11 12.26 -2.71
CA ASP A 315 -12.24 11.99 -1.57
C ASP A 315 -12.08 10.50 -1.21
N GLY A 316 -12.66 9.58 -2.00
CA GLY A 316 -12.39 8.13 -1.89
C GLY A 316 -13.14 7.36 -0.80
N ILE A 317 -14.30 7.85 -0.34
CA ILE A 317 -15.01 7.31 0.85
C ILE A 317 -16.06 6.23 0.54
N TYR A 318 -16.68 6.24 -0.63
CA TYR A 318 -17.90 5.46 -0.90
C TYR A 318 -17.64 3.98 -1.25
N GLU A 319 -16.57 3.63 -1.96
CA GLU A 319 -16.26 2.21 -2.24
C GLU A 319 -15.97 1.47 -0.94
N ASP A 320 -15.17 2.11 -0.08
CA ASP A 320 -14.81 1.61 1.25
C ASP A 320 -16.07 1.35 2.10
N THR A 321 -17.00 2.31 2.13
CA THR A 321 -18.26 2.18 2.86
C THR A 321 -19.06 0.97 2.39
N PHE A 322 -19.27 0.82 1.08
CA PHE A 322 -20.09 -0.28 0.55
C PHE A 322 -19.44 -1.65 0.80
N VAL A 323 -18.13 -1.77 0.60
CA VAL A 323 -17.38 -3.01 0.83
C VAL A 323 -17.45 -3.43 2.31
N HIS A 324 -17.37 -2.48 3.24
CA HIS A 324 -17.49 -2.72 4.68
C HIS A 324 -18.92 -3.04 5.14
N GLU A 325 -19.94 -2.47 4.50
CA GLU A 325 -21.35 -2.80 4.78
C GLU A 325 -21.75 -4.17 4.22
N HIS A 326 -21.09 -4.64 3.16
CA HIS A 326 -21.40 -5.88 2.44
C HIS A 326 -20.19 -6.81 2.23
N PRO A 327 -19.41 -7.15 3.28
CA PRO A 327 -18.15 -7.90 3.14
C PRO A 327 -18.37 -9.30 2.58
N GLU A 328 -19.56 -9.88 2.74
CA GLU A 328 -19.92 -11.19 2.18
C GLU A 328 -19.87 -11.25 0.65
N LEU A 329 -19.99 -10.10 -0.03
CA LEU A 329 -19.95 -10.01 -1.50
C LEU A 329 -18.53 -9.99 -2.07
N PHE A 330 -17.52 -9.77 -1.21
CA PHE A 330 -16.13 -9.56 -1.59
C PHE A 330 -15.18 -10.65 -1.08
N VAL A 331 -15.70 -11.71 -0.43
CA VAL A 331 -14.90 -12.88 -0.04
C VAL A 331 -14.27 -13.55 -1.26
N PHE A 332 -13.03 -13.99 -1.13
CA PHE A 332 -12.27 -14.64 -2.20
C PHE A 332 -11.43 -15.76 -1.63
N ASP A 333 -11.38 -16.90 -2.29
CA ASP A 333 -10.43 -17.96 -1.97
C ASP A 333 -9.96 -18.61 -3.27
N GLY A 334 -8.76 -18.25 -3.71
CA GLY A 334 -8.30 -18.60 -5.05
C GLY A 334 -6.86 -18.24 -5.31
N THR A 335 -6.42 -18.55 -6.53
CA THR A 335 -5.06 -18.26 -6.99
C THR A 335 -5.12 -17.29 -8.17
N TYR A 336 -4.29 -16.26 -8.14
CA TYR A 336 -4.09 -15.32 -9.25
C TYR A 336 -2.59 -15.18 -9.55
N THR A 337 -2.27 -14.68 -10.74
CA THR A 337 -0.88 -14.48 -11.18
C THR A 337 -0.75 -13.07 -11.73
N ILE A 338 0.32 -12.37 -11.36
CA ILE A 338 0.66 -11.08 -11.98
C ILE A 338 1.30 -11.40 -13.33
N PRO A 339 0.81 -10.86 -14.46
CA PRO A 339 1.38 -11.11 -15.79
C PRO A 339 2.89 -10.81 -15.86
N GLU A 340 3.61 -11.54 -16.71
CA GLU A 340 5.06 -11.34 -16.99
C GLU A 340 5.38 -10.07 -17.78
#